data_AF-A0A7S2UNI1-F1
#
_entry.id   AF-A0A7S2UNI1-F1
#
_cell.length_a   1.000
_cell.length_b   1.000
_cell.length_c   1.000
_cell.angle_alpha   90.00
_cell.angle_beta   90.00
_cell.angle_gamma   90.00
#
_symmetry.space_group_name_H-M   'P 1'
#
loop_
_entity.id
_entity.type
_entity.pdbx_description
1 polymer ?
#
loop_
_entity_poly.entity_id
_entity_poly.type
_entity_poly.pdbx_seq_one_letter_code
_entity_poly.pdbx_strand_id
1 'polypeptide(L)'
;GNHAISLNRTRFWTGMEQRLDARCVTEGSSWNIEMKLKLTDKVTGLPAWCDPTTMNRRKKACPHVSIVAKDDQGKQTIIETRMYTNAVTWATDEWNTWQTNEFEVDQYLAAYNHVYVQIRRFDIAWQIEIDDFFVTPSQA
;
A
#
# COMPACT_ATOMS: atom_id res chain seq x y z
N GLY A 1 -0.67 10.99 -15.45
CA GLY A 1 0.39 10.30 -14.69
C GLY A 1 -0.21 9.83 -13.40
N ASN A 2 0.02 8.56 -13.04
CA ASN A 2 -0.52 7.93 -11.84
C ASN A 2 0.37 8.25 -10.63
N HIS A 3 0.46 9.54 -10.30
CA HIS A 3 1.28 10.02 -9.19
C HIS A 3 0.41 10.41 -8.00
N ALA A 4 0.91 10.17 -6.79
CA ALA A 4 0.28 10.60 -5.55
C ALA A 4 1.33 11.00 -4.51
N ILE A 5 1.00 12.00 -3.70
CA ILE A 5 1.86 12.48 -2.62
C ILE A 5 1.03 12.54 -1.35
N SER A 6 1.54 11.97 -0.26
CA SER A 6 0.89 12.07 1.06
C SER A 6 1.70 12.95 2.02
N LEU A 7 1.19 14.15 2.25
CA LEU A 7 1.76 15.16 3.14
C LEU A 7 1.03 15.20 4.50
N ASN A 8 1.67 15.81 5.51
CA ASN A 8 1.03 16.25 6.76
C ASN A 8 0.24 15.20 7.59
N ARG A 9 0.55 13.90 7.41
CA ARG A 9 0.01 12.85 8.27
C ARG A 9 0.33 13.09 9.75
N THR A 10 -0.69 13.04 10.61
CA THR A 10 -0.54 13.19 12.07
C THR A 10 -0.47 11.85 12.82
N ARG A 11 -0.80 10.74 12.14
CA ARG A 11 -0.78 9.39 12.71
C ARG A 11 -0.21 8.38 11.72
N PHE A 12 0.63 7.44 12.19
CA PHE A 12 1.32 6.50 11.31
C PHE A 12 0.36 5.61 10.50
N TRP A 13 -0.84 5.32 11.03
CA TRP A 13 -1.85 4.50 10.35
C TRP A 13 -2.71 5.25 9.33
N THR A 14 -2.59 6.59 9.26
CA THR A 14 -3.17 7.36 8.14
C THR A 14 -2.28 7.24 6.91
N GLY A 15 -2.87 7.43 5.74
CA GLY A 15 -2.19 7.20 4.46
C GLY A 15 -3.06 7.55 3.27
N MET A 16 -2.65 7.08 2.10
CA MET A 16 -3.42 7.23 0.86
C MET A 16 -4.40 6.07 0.71
N GLU A 17 -5.52 6.32 0.06
CA GLU A 17 -6.47 5.28 -0.33
C GLU A 17 -6.96 5.50 -1.76
N GLN A 18 -7.07 4.41 -2.51
CA GLN A 18 -7.66 4.36 -3.84
C GLN A 18 -8.81 3.37 -3.80
N ARG A 19 -10.02 3.82 -4.14
CA ARG A 19 -11.18 2.93 -4.28
C ARG A 19 -11.02 2.07 -5.53
N LEU A 20 -11.24 0.77 -5.39
CA LEU A 20 -11.34 -0.18 -6.49
C LEU A 20 -12.82 -0.33 -6.91
N ASP A 21 -13.03 -0.70 -8.17
CA ASP A 21 -14.35 -1.13 -8.62
C ASP A 21 -14.65 -2.52 -8.02
N ALA A 22 -15.58 -2.57 -7.07
CA ALA A 22 -15.95 -3.81 -6.39
C ALA A 22 -16.48 -4.88 -7.36
N ARG A 23 -16.98 -4.48 -8.54
CA ARG A 23 -17.43 -5.44 -9.58
C ARG A 23 -16.27 -6.26 -10.17
N CYS A 24 -15.04 -5.77 -10.04
CA CYS A 24 -13.84 -6.49 -10.46
C CYS A 24 -13.31 -7.41 -9.35
N VAL A 25 -13.63 -7.13 -8.08
CA VAL A 25 -13.13 -7.84 -6.91
C VAL A 25 -14.07 -9.00 -6.58
N THR A 26 -14.01 -10.06 -7.39
CA THR A 26 -14.88 -11.24 -7.27
C THR A 26 -14.17 -12.39 -6.55
N GLU A 27 -14.92 -13.20 -5.80
CA GLU A 27 -14.35 -14.36 -5.09
C GLU A 27 -13.58 -15.29 -6.05
N GLY A 28 -12.39 -15.71 -5.63
CA GLY A 28 -11.47 -16.55 -6.40
C GLY A 28 -10.69 -15.80 -7.48
N SER A 29 -10.92 -14.50 -7.68
CA SER A 29 -10.07 -13.70 -8.57
C SER A 29 -8.72 -13.40 -7.90
N SER A 30 -7.66 -13.48 -8.69
CA SER A 30 -6.29 -13.18 -8.27
C SER A 30 -5.79 -11.88 -8.88
N TRP A 31 -5.02 -11.13 -8.11
CA TRP A 31 -4.59 -9.78 -8.49
C TRP A 31 -3.17 -9.48 -8.02
N ASN A 32 -2.51 -8.58 -8.76
CA ASN A 32 -1.22 -8.00 -8.45
C ASN A 32 -1.36 -6.49 -8.27
N ILE A 33 -0.61 -5.94 -7.33
CA ILE A 33 -0.46 -4.49 -7.17
C ILE A 33 1.02 -4.16 -7.37
N GLU A 34 1.28 -3.16 -8.21
CA GLU A 34 2.62 -2.64 -8.50
C GLU A 34 2.63 -1.11 -8.33
N MET A 35 3.73 -0.57 -7.81
CA MET A 35 3.96 0.87 -7.74
C MET A 35 5.44 1.19 -7.55
N LYS A 36 5.83 2.44 -7.86
CA LYS A 36 7.12 3.00 -7.46
C LYS A 36 6.93 3.91 -6.26
N LEU A 37 7.85 3.80 -5.30
CA LEU A 37 7.81 4.52 -4.03
C LEU A 37 9.10 5.30 -3.80
N LYS A 38 8.97 6.53 -3.29
CA LYS A 38 10.08 7.31 -2.75
C LYS A 38 9.68 7.90 -1.40
N LEU A 39 10.62 7.92 -0.45
CA LEU A 39 10.43 8.49 0.87
C LEU A 39 11.38 9.67 1.07
N THR A 40 10.88 10.69 1.77
CA THR A 40 11.67 11.87 2.11
C THR A 40 11.31 12.31 3.52
N ASP A 41 12.31 12.75 4.28
CA ASP A 41 12.10 13.32 5.60
C ASP A 41 11.52 14.74 5.48
N LYS A 42 10.39 14.99 6.14
CA LYS A 42 9.63 16.25 6.01
C LYS A 42 10.39 17.47 6.55
N VAL A 43 11.31 17.26 7.50
CA VAL A 43 12.00 18.36 8.18
C VAL A 43 13.22 18.77 7.39
N THR A 44 14.01 17.79 6.96
CA THR A 44 15.29 18.01 6.27
C THR A 44 15.14 18.07 4.76
N GLY A 45 14.05 17.54 4.19
CA GLY A 45 13.89 17.36 2.76
C GLY A 45 14.81 16.30 2.16
N LEU A 46 15.55 15.57 3.00
CA LEU A 46 16.50 14.54 2.55
C LEU A 46 15.80 13.20 2.32
N PRO A 47 16.34 12.36 1.42
CA PRO A 47 15.86 11.00 1.23
C PRO A 47 15.77 10.22 2.55
N ALA A 48 14.65 9.51 2.74
CA ALA A 48 14.42 8.71 3.93
C ALA A 48 14.59 7.21 3.66
N TRP A 49 15.19 6.53 4.63
CA TRP A 49 15.41 5.09 4.60
C TRP A 49 14.39 4.35 5.44
N CYS A 50 13.90 3.21 4.95
CA CYS A 50 13.10 2.27 5.71
C CYS A 50 13.66 0.86 5.61
N ASP A 51 13.33 0.03 6.60
CA ASP A 51 13.69 -1.38 6.71
C ASP A 51 12.53 -2.24 6.17
N PRO A 52 12.66 -2.88 5.00
CA PRO A 52 11.61 -3.74 4.44
C PRO A 52 11.46 -5.06 5.21
N THR A 53 12.44 -5.42 6.05
CA THR A 53 12.40 -6.64 6.85
C THR A 53 11.73 -6.44 8.20
N THR A 54 11.50 -5.19 8.61
CA THR A 54 10.94 -4.91 9.93
C THR A 54 9.48 -5.31 10.02
N MET A 55 9.16 -6.00 11.11
CA MET A 55 7.77 -6.31 11.48
C MET A 55 7.09 -5.15 12.21
N ASN A 56 7.86 -4.13 12.59
CA ASN A 56 7.35 -2.93 13.24
C ASN A 56 6.50 -2.13 12.25
N ARG A 57 5.42 -1.51 12.72
CA ARG A 57 4.48 -0.71 11.90
C ARG A 57 4.69 0.80 12.09
N ARG A 58 5.82 1.20 12.67
CA ARG A 58 6.09 2.58 13.11
C ARG A 58 7.46 3.06 12.61
N LYS A 59 8.44 3.15 13.52
CA LYS A 59 9.78 3.68 13.21
C LYS A 59 10.50 2.73 12.28
N LYS A 60 11.13 3.29 11.24
CA LYS A 60 11.88 2.54 10.22
C LYS A 60 11.02 1.59 9.37
N ALA A 61 9.70 1.55 9.56
CA ALA A 61 8.83 0.67 8.79
C ALA A 61 8.62 1.21 7.37
N CYS A 62 8.85 0.37 6.37
CA CYS A 62 8.46 0.71 5.01
C CYS A 62 6.93 0.82 4.88
N PRO A 63 6.42 1.59 3.91
CA PRO A 63 4.98 1.72 3.69
C PRO A 63 4.31 0.36 3.50
N HIS A 64 3.23 0.13 4.23
CA HIS A 64 2.38 -1.04 4.05
C HIS A 64 1.29 -0.73 3.04
N VAL A 65 1.10 -1.63 2.09
CA VAL A 65 -0.07 -1.64 1.23
C VAL A 65 -1.13 -2.55 1.86
N SER A 66 -2.41 -2.23 1.78
CA SER A 66 -3.46 -3.04 2.39
C SER A 66 -4.69 -2.98 1.52
N ILE A 67 -5.41 -4.08 1.44
CA ILE A 67 -6.73 -4.13 0.81
C ILE A 67 -7.74 -4.04 1.94
N VAL A 68 -8.60 -3.03 1.86
CA VAL A 68 -9.62 -2.77 2.87
C VAL A 68 -10.97 -2.86 2.20
N ALA A 69 -11.81 -3.74 2.71
CA ALA A 69 -13.19 -3.87 2.31
C ALA A 69 -14.08 -3.31 3.42
N LYS A 70 -15.06 -2.47 3.09
CA LYS A 70 -15.98 -1.82 4.04
C LYS A 70 -17.42 -2.02 3.61
N ASP A 71 -18.33 -2.19 4.56
CA ASP A 71 -19.77 -2.14 4.30
C ASP A 71 -20.30 -0.71 4.37
N ASP A 72 -21.58 -0.53 4.06
CA ASP A 72 -22.24 0.77 4.09
C ASP A 72 -22.35 1.38 5.50
N GLN A 73 -22.14 0.56 6.55
CA GLN A 73 -22.12 0.98 7.95
C GLN A 73 -20.69 1.29 8.45
N GLY A 74 -19.67 1.10 7.60
CA GLY A 74 -18.26 1.32 7.93
C GLY A 74 -17.58 0.17 8.68
N LYS A 75 -18.25 -0.98 8.88
CA LYS A 75 -17.57 -2.19 9.34
C LYS A 75 -16.59 -2.63 8.24
N GLN A 76 -15.40 -3.04 8.64
CA GLN A 76 -14.33 -3.32 7.69
C GLN A 76 -13.67 -4.67 7.93
N THR A 77 -13.30 -5.32 6.82
CA THR A 77 -12.31 -6.39 6.76
C THR A 77 -11.04 -5.82 6.13
N ILE A 78 -9.88 -6.19 6.68
CA ILE A 78 -8.58 -5.70 6.22
C ILE A 78 -7.71 -6.91 5.89
N ILE A 79 -7.31 -7.02 4.63
CA ILE A 79 -6.22 -7.89 4.22
C ILE A 79 -4.96 -7.03 4.09
N GLU A 80 -4.02 -7.23 5.02
CA GLU A 80 -2.74 -6.55 4.96
C GLU A 80 -1.77 -7.40 4.13
N THR A 81 -1.58 -7.03 2.87
CA THR A 81 -0.43 -7.52 2.11
C THR A 81 0.82 -6.77 2.57
N ARG A 82 1.97 -7.43 2.62
CA ARG A 82 3.22 -6.78 3.03
C ARG A 82 4.13 -6.62 1.84
N MET A 83 5.02 -5.64 1.97
CA MET A 83 6.28 -5.59 1.26
C MET A 83 7.09 -6.86 1.52
N TYR A 84 6.80 -7.95 0.80
CA TYR A 84 7.69 -9.10 0.72
C TYR A 84 7.79 -9.55 -0.73
N THR A 85 8.78 -8.99 -1.42
CA THR A 85 9.55 -9.80 -2.37
C THR A 85 10.90 -10.00 -1.70
N ASN A 86 11.43 -11.22 -1.73
CA ASN A 86 12.51 -11.69 -0.86
C ASN A 86 13.90 -11.07 -1.14
N ALA A 87 13.95 -9.85 -1.70
CA ALA A 87 15.18 -9.18 -2.12
C ALA A 87 15.08 -7.64 -2.20
N VAL A 88 14.04 -6.99 -1.68
CA VAL A 88 13.96 -5.51 -1.77
C VAL A 88 15.01 -4.90 -0.83
N THR A 89 16.06 -4.34 -1.42
CA THR A 89 16.89 -3.34 -0.74
C THR A 89 16.24 -1.98 -0.98
N TRP A 90 16.04 -1.20 0.09
CA TRP A 90 15.52 0.15 -0.05
C TRP A 90 16.66 1.09 -0.45
N ALA A 91 16.63 1.57 -1.70
CA ALA A 91 17.54 2.59 -2.21
C ALA A 91 16.98 3.97 -1.87
N THR A 92 17.63 4.71 -0.97
CA THR A 92 17.08 5.97 -0.43
C THR A 92 16.85 7.02 -1.50
N ASP A 93 17.78 7.14 -2.45
CA ASP A 93 17.83 8.28 -3.37
C ASP A 93 17.07 8.01 -4.68
N GLU A 94 16.62 6.76 -4.86
CA GLU A 94 15.99 6.23 -6.06
C GLU A 94 14.50 5.94 -5.87
N TRP A 95 13.80 5.70 -6.98
CA TRP A 95 12.47 5.11 -6.94
C TRP A 95 12.57 3.61 -6.65
N ASN A 96 11.87 3.15 -5.62
CA ASN A 96 11.85 1.76 -5.21
C ASN A 96 10.61 1.08 -5.78
N THR A 97 10.79 0.05 -6.60
CA THR A 97 9.67 -0.76 -7.08
C THR A 97 9.10 -1.60 -5.96
N TRP A 98 7.79 -1.52 -5.81
CA TRP A 98 7.01 -2.36 -4.93
C TRP A 98 6.04 -3.22 -5.74
N GLN A 99 5.96 -4.50 -5.40
CA GLN A 99 5.02 -5.43 -6.00
C GLN A 99 4.51 -6.42 -4.94
N THR A 100 3.23 -6.78 -5.02
CA THR A 100 2.67 -7.87 -4.20
C THR A 100 3.06 -9.24 -4.77
N ASN A 101 3.11 -10.25 -3.91
CA ASN A 101 2.75 -11.59 -4.39
C ASN A 101 1.26 -11.57 -4.76
N GLU A 102 0.86 -12.40 -5.72
CA GLU A 102 -0.55 -12.59 -6.06
C GLU A 102 -1.41 -12.69 -4.80
N PHE A 103 -2.48 -11.89 -4.75
CA PHE A 103 -3.50 -12.02 -3.70
C PHE A 103 -4.79 -12.54 -4.32
N GLU A 104 -5.35 -13.57 -3.69
CA GLU A 104 -6.66 -14.11 -4.02
C GLU A 104 -7.74 -13.37 -3.22
N VAL A 105 -8.83 -13.03 -3.89
CA VAL A 105 -10.02 -12.43 -3.27
C VAL A 105 -10.85 -13.53 -2.62
N ASP A 106 -10.92 -13.53 -1.29
CA ASP A 106 -11.78 -14.46 -0.56
C ASP A 106 -13.26 -14.01 -0.55
N GLN A 107 -14.15 -14.90 -0.10
CA GLN A 107 -15.58 -14.61 0.06
C GLN A 107 -15.85 -13.37 0.94
N TYR A 108 -14.96 -13.06 1.89
CA TYR A 108 -15.17 -11.96 2.82
C TYR A 108 -14.90 -10.63 2.13
N LEU A 109 -13.85 -10.51 1.33
CA LEU A 109 -13.59 -9.33 0.50
C LEU A 109 -14.66 -9.14 -0.56
N ALA A 110 -15.08 -10.21 -1.23
CA ALA A 110 -16.08 -10.18 -2.29
C ALA A 110 -17.48 -9.76 -1.79
N ALA A 111 -17.77 -9.93 -0.50
CA ALA A 111 -19.06 -9.58 0.10
C ALA A 111 -19.28 -8.07 0.32
N TYR A 112 -18.25 -7.22 0.13
CA TYR A 112 -18.33 -5.79 0.42
C TYR A 112 -18.44 -4.92 -0.85
N ASN A 113 -19.20 -3.82 -0.72
CA ASN A 113 -19.44 -2.88 -1.82
C ASN A 113 -18.35 -1.80 -1.96
N HIS A 114 -17.48 -1.66 -0.96
CA HIS A 114 -16.43 -0.65 -0.95
C HIS A 114 -15.07 -1.30 -0.70
N VAL A 115 -14.29 -1.48 -1.76
CA VAL A 115 -12.94 -2.03 -1.69
C VAL A 115 -11.92 -0.93 -1.98
N TYR A 116 -10.85 -0.90 -1.20
CA TYR A 116 -9.80 0.11 -1.29
C TYR A 116 -8.42 -0.52 -1.23
N VAL A 117 -7.48 0.03 -1.99
CA VAL A 117 -6.05 -0.13 -1.73
C VAL A 117 -5.61 1.02 -0.84
N GLN A 118 -4.97 0.74 0.29
CA GLN A 118 -4.47 1.73 1.24
C GLN A 118 -2.96 1.61 1.39
N ILE A 119 -2.28 2.75 1.48
CA ILE A 119 -0.82 2.82 1.65
C ILE A 119 -0.53 3.61 2.93
N ARG A 120 -0.12 2.90 3.98
CA ARG A 120 -0.13 3.39 5.38
C ARG A 120 1.00 2.79 6.20
N ARG A 121 1.10 3.16 7.49
CA ARG A 121 2.00 2.54 8.49
C ARG A 121 3.49 2.70 8.28
N PHE A 122 3.88 3.88 7.79
CA PHE A 122 5.25 4.37 7.78
C PHE A 122 5.39 5.59 8.70
N ASP A 123 6.62 5.99 9.01
CA ASP A 123 6.92 7.04 9.99
C ASP A 123 6.24 8.39 9.65
N ILE A 124 5.65 9.04 10.65
CA ILE A 124 4.97 10.33 10.47
C ILE A 124 5.93 11.46 10.11
N ALA A 125 7.23 11.32 10.39
CA ALA A 125 8.26 12.25 9.98
C ALA A 125 8.50 12.23 8.46
N TRP A 126 8.00 11.23 7.76
CA TRP A 126 8.24 11.06 6.33
C TRP A 126 7.05 11.45 5.47
N GLN A 127 7.35 12.03 4.32
CA GLN A 127 6.46 12.07 3.16
C GLN A 127 6.72 10.87 2.27
N ILE A 128 5.70 10.48 1.52
CA ILE A 128 5.79 9.43 0.51
C ILE A 128 5.31 10.01 -0.82
N GLU A 129 6.04 9.67 -1.86
CA GLU A 129 5.70 9.90 -3.24
C GLU A 129 5.50 8.55 -3.92
N ILE A 130 4.47 8.48 -4.75
CA ILE A 130 4.08 7.28 -5.50
C ILE A 130 4.00 7.65 -6.97
N ASP A 131 4.50 6.76 -7.81
CA ASP A 131 4.27 6.80 -9.24
C ASP A 131 3.98 5.37 -9.77
N ASP A 132 3.54 5.27 -11.02
CA ASP A 132 3.32 3.98 -11.70
C ASP A 132 2.43 3.01 -10.89
N PHE A 133 1.37 3.52 -10.26
CA PHE A 133 0.44 2.69 -9.49
C PHE A 133 -0.48 1.88 -10.43
N PHE A 134 -0.41 0.56 -10.31
CA PHE A 134 -1.21 -0.40 -11.06
C PHE A 134 -1.84 -1.45 -10.15
N VAL A 135 -3.08 -1.84 -10.49
CA VAL A 135 -3.79 -2.98 -9.89
C VAL A 135 -4.30 -3.81 -11.06
N THR A 136 -3.75 -5.00 -11.24
CA THR A 136 -3.98 -5.84 -12.43
C THR A 136 -4.38 -7.26 -12.03
N PRO A 137 -5.27 -7.94 -12.80
CA PRO A 137 -5.51 -9.35 -12.58
C PRO A 137 -4.21 -10.15 -12.75
N SER A 138 -3.96 -11.12 -11.88
CA SER A 138 -3.01 -12.18 -12.18
C SER A 138 -3.61 -13.04 -13.29
N GLN A 139 -2.79 -13.47 -14.25
CA GLN A 139 -3.29 -14.33 -15.33
C GLN A 139 -3.90 -15.61 -14.75
N ALA A 140 -5.08 -15.98 -15.27
CA ALA A 140 -5.77 -17.23 -14.96
C ALA A 140 -5.04 -18.46 -15.53
#